data_AF-A0A0Q5ZTA1-F1
#
_entry.id   AF-A0A0Q5ZTA1-F1
#
_cell.length_a   1.000
_cell.length_b   1.000
_cell.length_c   1.000
_cell.angle_alpha   90.00
_cell.angle_beta   90.00
_cell.angle_gamma   90.00
#
_symmetry.space_group_name_H-M   'P 1'
#
loop_
_entity.id
_entity.type
_entity.pdbx_description
1 polymer ?
#
loop_
_entity_poly.entity_id
_entity_poly.type
_entity_poly.pdbx_seq_one_letter_code
_entity_poly.pdbx_strand_id
1 'polypeptide(L)'
;MKVHLRKSYLKVLIAIIMSALLSSCREKLTEPISFFENYDLSSGRYRLDFYNIDGVAIDNFKNFYIDDPTTLLKIQLQWIFKYKSDIQPCGYGYSIELKENNKVIKQTLINLDCEYMSGWIHFPKEFLTDHKNHFKTLK
;
A
#
# COMPACT_ATOMS: atom_id res chain seq x y z
N MET A 1 -47.94 20.72 13.74
CA MET A 1 -47.23 19.87 12.76
C MET A 1 -45.74 20.24 12.54
N LYS A 2 -45.00 20.72 13.56
CA LYS A 2 -43.57 21.11 13.45
C LYS A 2 -42.60 20.26 14.30
N VAL A 3 -43.13 19.49 15.25
CA VAL A 3 -42.33 18.71 16.22
C VAL A 3 -41.84 17.37 15.62
N HIS A 4 -42.60 16.78 14.70
CA HIS A 4 -42.24 15.51 14.07
C HIS A 4 -41.09 15.64 13.05
N LEU A 5 -41.03 16.72 12.28
CA LEU A 5 -39.94 16.97 11.32
C LEU A 5 -38.58 17.10 12.03
N ARG A 6 -38.50 17.87 13.13
CA ARG A 6 -37.25 18.10 13.88
C ARG A 6 -36.62 16.81 14.45
N LYS A 7 -37.44 15.85 14.89
CA LYS A 7 -36.95 14.54 15.38
C LYS A 7 -36.35 13.68 14.27
N SER A 8 -36.77 13.87 13.01
CA SER A 8 -36.29 13.10 11.87
C SER A 8 -34.89 13.55 11.42
N TYR A 9 -34.66 14.86 11.34
CA TYR A 9 -33.34 15.41 10.97
C TYR A 9 -32.27 15.11 12.02
N LEU A 10 -32.62 15.12 13.32
CA LEU A 10 -31.69 14.79 14.38
C LEU A 10 -31.20 13.34 14.28
N LYS A 11 -32.08 12.40 13.93
CA LYS A 11 -31.71 10.98 13.73
C LYS A 11 -30.78 10.78 12.53
N VAL A 12 -31.06 11.47 11.42
CA VAL A 12 -30.21 11.43 10.22
C VAL A 12 -28.83 12.02 10.51
N LEU A 13 -28.77 13.13 11.25
CA LEU A 13 -27.50 13.76 11.66
C LEU A 13 -26.67 12.84 12.56
N ILE A 14 -27.30 12.18 13.55
CA ILE A 14 -26.63 11.21 14.42
C ILE A 14 -26.09 10.03 13.60
N ALA A 15 -26.86 9.53 12.63
CA ALA A 15 -26.41 8.44 11.75
C ALA A 15 -25.19 8.86 10.91
N ILE A 16 -25.18 10.07 10.34
CA ILE A 16 -24.04 10.59 9.56
C ILE A 16 -22.80 10.76 10.45
N ILE A 17 -22.96 11.30 11.66
CA ILE A 17 -21.85 11.47 12.60
C ILE A 17 -21.31 10.12 13.06
N MET A 18 -22.18 9.15 13.38
CA MET A 18 -21.74 7.79 13.73
C MET A 18 -21.05 7.09 12.56
N SER A 19 -21.53 7.26 11.33
CA SER A 19 -20.86 6.74 10.14
C SER A 19 -19.50 7.42 9.89
N ALA A 20 -19.37 8.71 10.18
CA ALA A 20 -18.10 9.45 10.10
C ALA A 20 -17.12 9.12 11.25
N LEU A 21 -17.62 8.71 12.42
CA LEU A 21 -16.81 8.21 13.53
C LEU A 21 -16.37 6.75 13.31
N LEU A 22 -17.10 6.00 12.51
CA LEU A 22 -16.79 4.61 12.14
C LEU A 22 -15.94 4.51 10.84
N SER A 23 -15.75 5.61 10.11
CA SER A 23 -14.83 5.64 8.96
C SER A 23 -13.37 5.61 9.45
N SER A 24 -12.89 4.38 9.63
CA SER A 24 -11.49 3.94 9.73
C SER A 24 -10.61 4.66 10.77
N CYS A 25 -10.79 4.33 12.05
CA CYS A 25 -9.76 4.54 13.06
C CYS A 25 -8.61 3.53 12.86
N ARG A 26 -7.82 3.69 11.80
CA ARG A 26 -6.59 2.91 11.63
C ARG A 26 -5.58 3.32 12.68
N GLU A 27 -4.97 2.35 13.34
CA GLU A 27 -3.94 2.63 14.33
C GLU A 27 -2.69 3.20 13.63
N LYS A 28 -2.15 4.32 14.13
CA LYS A 28 -0.93 4.93 13.58
C LYS A 28 0.31 4.20 14.09
N LEU A 29 1.35 4.18 13.26
CA LEU A 29 2.70 3.83 13.72
C LEU A 29 3.28 4.95 14.60
N THR A 30 4.15 4.59 15.54
CA THR A 30 4.86 5.56 16.39
C THR A 30 5.68 6.54 15.55
N GLU A 31 6.35 6.04 14.52
CA GLU A 31 7.07 6.82 13.52
C GLU A 31 6.75 6.29 12.11
N PRO A 32 6.64 7.15 11.08
CA PRO A 32 6.48 6.71 9.71
C PRO A 32 7.70 5.92 9.21
N ILE A 33 7.47 4.87 8.43
CA ILE A 33 8.53 4.05 7.86
C ILE A 33 8.65 4.35 6.36
N SER A 34 9.86 4.65 5.89
CA SER A 34 10.17 4.79 4.46
C SER A 34 10.99 3.61 3.96
N PHE A 35 10.47 2.88 2.98
CA PHE A 35 11.19 1.72 2.44
C PHE A 35 12.48 2.12 1.71
N PHE A 36 12.54 3.32 1.14
CA PHE A 36 13.68 3.78 0.35
C PHE A 36 14.52 4.84 1.07
N GLU A 37 14.45 4.87 2.40
CA GLU A 37 15.29 5.76 3.20
C GLU A 37 16.77 5.52 2.86
N ASN A 38 17.48 6.60 2.53
CA ASN A 38 18.91 6.64 2.15
C ASN A 38 19.26 6.20 0.71
N TYR A 39 18.29 6.02 -0.19
CA TYR A 39 18.56 5.73 -1.61
C TYR A 39 18.12 6.87 -2.52
N ASP A 40 18.94 7.23 -3.52
CA ASP A 40 18.57 8.19 -4.56
C ASP A 40 18.02 7.46 -5.80
N LEU A 41 16.72 7.16 -5.78
CA LEU A 41 16.07 6.44 -6.88
C LEU A 41 16.01 7.25 -8.18
N SER A 42 16.26 8.55 -8.15
CA SER A 42 16.33 9.40 -9.35
C SER A 42 17.60 9.17 -10.17
N SER A 43 18.62 8.53 -9.58
CA SER A 43 19.91 8.25 -10.25
C SER A 43 19.84 7.28 -11.44
N GLY A 44 18.74 6.54 -11.59
CA GLY A 44 18.54 5.54 -12.65
C GLY A 44 19.41 4.28 -12.54
N ARG A 45 20.11 4.11 -11.41
CA ARG A 45 20.93 2.91 -11.12
C ARG A 45 20.15 1.78 -10.46
N TYR A 46 18.92 2.06 -10.06
CA TYR A 46 18.10 1.16 -9.26
C TYR A 46 17.02 0.48 -10.10
N ARG A 47 16.68 -0.73 -9.68
CA ARG A 47 15.55 -1.51 -10.19
C ARG A 47 14.80 -2.11 -9.02
N LEU A 48 13.48 -2.08 -9.08
CA LEU A 48 12.60 -2.67 -8.07
C LEU A 48 11.95 -3.92 -8.65
N ASP A 49 12.34 -5.09 -8.14
CA ASP A 49 11.82 -6.39 -8.58
C ASP A 49 10.73 -6.87 -7.63
N PHE A 50 9.70 -7.49 -8.19
CA PHE A 50 8.55 -8.04 -7.49
C PHE A 50 8.40 -9.50 -7.86
N TYR A 51 8.36 -10.37 -6.86
CA TYR A 51 8.17 -11.81 -7.02
C TYR A 51 6.94 -12.25 -6.25
N ASN A 52 5.94 -12.80 -6.94
CA ASN A 52 4.79 -13.39 -6.28
C ASN A 52 5.24 -14.68 -5.55
N ILE A 53 4.98 -14.72 -4.26
CA ILE A 53 5.37 -15.84 -3.38
C ILE A 53 4.15 -16.63 -2.88
N ASP A 54 2.96 -16.01 -2.84
CA ASP A 54 1.73 -16.64 -2.37
C ASP A 54 0.49 -15.92 -2.93
N GLY A 55 -0.66 -16.60 -2.96
CA GLY A 55 -1.95 -16.06 -3.38
C GLY A 55 -2.12 -15.87 -4.89
N VAL A 56 -3.17 -15.14 -5.27
CA VAL A 56 -3.43 -14.75 -6.66
C VAL A 56 -2.45 -13.63 -7.04
N ALA A 57 -2.06 -13.53 -8.30
CA ALA A 57 -1.23 -12.41 -8.75
C ALA A 57 -2.08 -11.15 -8.98
N ILE A 58 -1.50 -9.97 -8.73
CA ILE A 58 -2.17 -8.70 -9.01
C ILE A 58 -2.33 -8.48 -10.51
N ASP A 59 -3.56 -8.34 -11.02
CA ASP A 59 -3.84 -8.12 -12.44
C ASP A 59 -3.06 -9.08 -13.38
N ASN A 60 -2.81 -10.33 -12.94
CA ASN A 60 -1.98 -11.37 -13.59
C ASN A 60 -0.45 -11.14 -13.60
N PHE A 61 0.06 -10.10 -12.97
CA PHE A 61 1.50 -9.83 -12.83
C PHE A 61 2.12 -10.70 -11.73
N LYS A 62 2.59 -11.90 -12.07
CA LYS A 62 3.32 -12.78 -11.13
C LYS A 62 4.68 -12.20 -10.74
N ASN A 63 5.58 -12.05 -11.71
CA ASN A 63 6.91 -11.52 -11.48
C ASN A 63 7.16 -10.35 -12.43
N PHE A 64 7.51 -9.20 -11.89
CA PHE A 64 7.69 -7.98 -12.67
C PHE A 64 8.72 -7.06 -12.03
N TYR A 65 9.17 -6.06 -12.77
CA TYR A 65 10.07 -5.05 -12.25
C TYR A 65 9.74 -3.66 -12.76
N ILE A 66 10.27 -2.66 -12.06
CA ILE A 66 10.20 -1.24 -12.41
C ILE A 66 11.64 -0.69 -12.37
N ASP A 67 12.08 -0.07 -13.46
CA ASP A 67 13.40 0.57 -13.60
C ASP A 67 13.30 2.03 -14.08
N ASP A 68 12.09 2.54 -14.33
CA ASP A 68 11.86 3.92 -14.73
C ASP A 68 12.15 4.86 -13.55
N PRO A 69 13.16 5.76 -13.63
CA PRO A 69 13.58 6.57 -12.48
C PRO A 69 12.47 7.52 -12.00
N THR A 70 11.64 8.02 -12.91
CA THR A 70 10.50 8.90 -12.59
C THR A 70 9.46 8.15 -11.76
N THR A 71 9.14 6.93 -12.15
CA THR A 71 8.20 6.05 -11.44
C THR A 71 8.77 5.62 -10.09
N LEU A 72 10.05 5.25 -10.03
CA LEU A 72 10.71 4.89 -8.78
C LEU A 72 10.75 6.06 -7.79
N LEU A 73 11.01 7.29 -8.26
CA LEU A 73 10.94 8.48 -7.42
C LEU A 73 9.52 8.71 -6.86
N LYS A 74 8.47 8.53 -7.68
CA LYS A 74 7.08 8.61 -7.21
C LYS A 74 6.80 7.56 -6.15
N ILE A 75 7.22 6.32 -6.38
CA ILE A 75 7.11 5.21 -5.41
C ILE A 75 7.82 5.57 -4.10
N GLN A 76 9.05 6.11 -4.16
CA GLN A 76 9.80 6.54 -2.98
C GLN A 76 9.05 7.60 -2.17
N LEU A 77 8.41 8.56 -2.83
CA LEU A 77 7.63 9.61 -2.16
C LEU A 77 6.29 9.10 -1.61
N GLN A 78 5.68 8.10 -2.26
CA GLN A 78 4.38 7.54 -1.87
C GLN A 78 4.49 6.50 -0.76
N TRP A 79 5.56 5.69 -0.74
CA TRP A 79 5.75 4.58 0.19
C TRP A 79 6.31 5.05 1.54
N ILE A 80 5.56 5.97 2.14
CA ILE A 80 5.75 6.44 3.50
C ILE A 80 4.59 5.89 4.31
N PHE A 81 4.85 4.82 5.04
CA PHE A 81 3.81 4.09 5.74
C PHE A 81 3.58 4.67 7.13
N LYS A 82 2.32 4.98 7.44
CA LYS A 82 1.93 5.71 8.65
C LYS A 82 0.99 4.93 9.56
N TYR A 83 0.45 3.83 9.08
CA TYR A 83 -0.61 3.08 9.74
C TYR A 83 -0.21 1.62 9.89
N LYS A 84 -0.65 1.03 10.99
CA LYS A 84 -0.71 -0.41 11.14
C LYS A 84 -1.83 -0.97 10.28
N SER A 85 -1.66 -2.23 9.96
CA SER A 85 -2.64 -3.10 9.34
C SER A 85 -4.01 -3.16 10.05
N ASP A 86 -5.10 -3.33 9.26
CA ASP A 86 -6.44 -3.72 9.71
C ASP A 86 -6.65 -5.26 9.50
N ILE A 87 -7.33 -5.95 10.41
CA ILE A 87 -7.50 -7.42 10.35
C ILE A 87 -8.64 -7.83 9.40
N GLN A 88 -8.36 -8.37 8.21
CA GLN A 88 -9.36 -8.96 7.28
C GLN A 88 -8.82 -10.18 6.49
N PRO A 89 -9.67 -11.14 6.05
CA PRO A 89 -9.22 -12.36 5.37
C PRO A 89 -9.16 -12.25 3.84
N CYS A 90 -7.97 -12.04 3.25
CA CYS A 90 -7.68 -12.26 1.82
C CYS A 90 -6.15 -12.50 1.56
N GLY A 91 -5.56 -12.30 0.36
CA GLY A 91 -4.08 -12.40 0.25
C GLY A 91 -3.43 -12.43 -1.15
N TYR A 92 -2.41 -11.58 -1.31
CA TYR A 92 -1.47 -11.49 -2.45
C TYR A 92 -0.04 -11.30 -1.90
N GLY A 93 0.78 -12.35 -1.82
CA GLY A 93 2.12 -12.27 -1.25
C GLY A 93 3.19 -11.90 -2.29
N TYR A 94 3.97 -10.85 -2.05
CA TYR A 94 5.11 -10.47 -2.88
C TYR A 94 6.40 -10.30 -2.06
N SER A 95 7.52 -10.78 -2.61
CA SER A 95 8.86 -10.31 -2.22
C SER A 95 9.24 -9.13 -3.11
N ILE A 96 9.62 -8.01 -2.49
CA ILE A 96 10.17 -6.84 -3.19
C ILE A 96 11.66 -6.77 -2.96
N GLU A 97 12.42 -6.62 -4.04
CA GLU A 97 13.87 -6.46 -4.02
C GLU A 97 14.28 -5.16 -4.68
N LEU A 98 14.95 -4.28 -3.94
CA LEU A 98 15.68 -3.16 -4.53
C LEU A 98 17.04 -3.68 -4.98
N LYS A 99 17.35 -3.48 -6.26
CA LYS A 99 18.61 -3.87 -6.88
C LYS A 99 19.39 -2.67 -7.38
N GLU A 100 20.71 -2.73 -7.23
CA GLU A 100 21.68 -1.85 -7.89
C GLU A 100 22.68 -2.74 -8.63
N ASN A 101 22.87 -2.52 -9.94
CA ASN A 101 23.76 -3.35 -10.78
C ASN A 101 23.48 -4.87 -10.64
N ASN A 102 22.20 -5.26 -10.64
CA ASN A 102 21.70 -6.63 -10.43
C ASN A 102 21.99 -7.27 -9.06
N LYS A 103 22.58 -6.54 -8.10
CA LYS A 103 22.75 -7.01 -6.72
C LYS A 103 21.57 -6.56 -5.86
N VAL A 104 21.00 -7.47 -5.08
CA VAL A 104 19.98 -7.13 -4.08
C VAL A 104 20.63 -6.32 -2.96
N ILE A 105 20.17 -5.10 -2.75
CA ILE A 105 20.67 -4.21 -1.69
C ILE A 105 19.65 -4.00 -0.57
N LYS A 106 18.37 -4.27 -0.84
CA LYS A 106 17.30 -4.28 0.16
C LYS A 106 16.19 -5.23 -0.29
N GLN A 107 15.60 -5.93 0.65
CA GLN A 107 14.49 -6.84 0.40
C GLN A 107 13.45 -6.72 1.51
N THR A 108 12.18 -6.89 1.16
CA THR A 108 11.10 -7.08 2.14
C THR A 108 10.00 -7.94 1.55
N LEU A 109 9.14 -8.46 2.42
CA LEU A 109 7.91 -9.12 2.02
C LEU A 109 6.77 -8.14 2.25
N ILE A 110 5.93 -7.98 1.23
CA ILE A 110 4.67 -7.27 1.35
C ILE A 110 3.52 -8.21 1.04
N ASN A 111 2.38 -7.89 1.61
CA ASN A 111 1.14 -8.52 1.25
C ASN A 111 0.20 -7.42 0.80
N LEU A 112 -0.23 -7.50 -0.46
CA LEU A 112 -1.06 -6.50 -1.09
C LEU A 112 -2.51 -6.76 -0.71
N ASP A 113 -3.15 -5.77 -0.10
CA ASP A 113 -4.52 -5.86 0.38
C ASP A 113 -4.82 -7.00 1.36
N CYS A 114 -3.83 -7.64 1.98
CA CYS A 114 -4.09 -8.48 3.13
C CYS A 114 -2.94 -8.50 4.12
N GLU A 115 -3.26 -8.66 5.39
CA GLU A 115 -2.32 -8.50 6.47
C GLU A 115 -2.59 -9.59 7.48
N TYR A 116 -1.91 -10.71 7.29
CA TYR A 116 -2.07 -11.87 8.18
C TYR A 116 -1.37 -11.70 9.53
N MET A 117 -0.85 -10.51 9.84
CA MET A 117 0.00 -10.29 11.00
C MET A 117 -0.28 -8.95 11.68
N SER A 118 -0.95 -9.03 12.83
CA SER A 118 -1.03 -7.93 13.80
C SER A 118 0.37 -7.34 14.04
N GLY A 119 0.51 -6.03 13.89
CA GLY A 119 1.78 -5.30 14.07
C GLY A 119 2.56 -4.98 12.79
N TRP A 120 2.01 -5.31 11.62
CA TRP A 120 2.66 -5.06 10.32
C TRP A 120 2.23 -3.75 9.67
N ILE A 121 3.03 -3.30 8.71
CA ILE A 121 2.85 -2.06 7.97
C ILE A 121 1.71 -2.21 6.96
N HIS A 122 0.76 -1.26 6.94
CA HIS A 122 -0.27 -1.25 5.93
C HIS A 122 0.26 -0.89 4.54
N PHE A 123 0.05 -1.76 3.56
CA PHE A 123 0.45 -1.56 2.17
C PHE A 123 -0.78 -1.49 1.24
N PRO A 124 -1.22 -0.28 0.84
CA PRO A 124 -2.34 -0.11 -0.09
C PRO A 124 -2.01 -0.69 -1.45
N LYS A 125 -2.90 -1.50 -2.04
CA LYS A 125 -2.69 -2.04 -3.39
C LYS A 125 -2.52 -0.95 -4.46
N GLU A 126 -3.14 0.20 -4.27
CA GLU A 126 -3.04 1.36 -5.19
C GLU A 126 -1.59 1.81 -5.36
N PHE A 127 -0.75 1.63 -4.33
CA PHE A 127 0.67 1.98 -4.37
C PHE A 127 1.45 1.19 -5.43
N LEU A 128 0.89 0.08 -5.92
CA LEU A 128 1.40 -0.66 -7.07
C LEU A 128 0.54 -0.49 -8.32
N THR A 129 -0.78 -0.61 -8.22
CA THR A 129 -1.62 -0.63 -9.43
C THR A 129 -1.62 0.69 -10.18
N ASP A 130 -1.37 1.82 -9.51
CA ASP A 130 -1.26 3.13 -10.15
C ASP A 130 -0.08 3.20 -11.14
N HIS A 131 0.93 2.33 -10.97
CA HIS A 131 2.14 2.29 -11.78
C HIS A 131 2.19 1.10 -12.75
N LYS A 132 1.09 0.34 -12.89
CA LYS A 132 1.06 -0.93 -13.66
C LYS A 132 1.52 -0.82 -15.11
N ASN A 133 1.33 0.34 -15.74
CA ASN A 133 1.77 0.58 -17.12
C ASN A 133 3.31 0.63 -17.26
N HIS A 134 4.03 0.74 -16.15
CA HIS A 134 5.49 0.73 -16.10
C HIS A 134 6.04 -0.66 -15.71
N PHE A 135 5.18 -1.65 -15.48
CA PHE A 135 5.61 -2.99 -15.13
C PHE A 135 6.21 -3.68 -16.35
N LYS A 136 7.42 -4.20 -16.17
CA LYS A 136 8.10 -5.05 -17.14
C LYS A 136 8.15 -6.47 -16.59
N THR A 137 7.74 -7.46 -17.38
CA THR A 137 7.72 -8.86 -16.95
C THR A 137 9.14 -9.37 -16.69
N LEU A 138 9.35 -10.02 -15.54
CA LEU A 138 10.55 -10.83 -15.29
C LEU A 138 10.32 -12.19 -15.96
N LYS A 139 11.20 -12.55 -16.90
CA LYS A 139 11.20 -13.89 -17.52
C LYS A 139 11.85 -14.92 -16.59
#